data_AF-A0A2D5W677-F1
#
_entry.id   AF-A0A2D5W677-F1
#
_cell.length_a   1.000
_cell.length_b   1.000
_cell.length_c   1.000
_cell.angle_alpha   90.00
_cell.angle_beta   90.00
_cell.angle_gamma   90.00
#
_symmetry.space_group_name_H-M   'P 1'
#
loop_
_entity.id
_entity.type
_entity.pdbx_description
1 polymer ?
#
loop_
_entity_poly.entity_id
_entity_poly.type
_entity_poly.pdbx_seq_one_letter_code
_entity_poly.pdbx_strand_id
1 'polypeptide(L)'
;METDQPTEESELAPFVIEGARSSRSKCKTCRRKIDKDVLRLGILLEGPYGTGYLWHHLNCAAKRRFEDVEEAFAAEAWNAAKVVPKDIPPLAELGKLREEAEQKKKERKEIPWAEVSPSGRSKCVTCGEAIAEGSVRVNLGRLVEFGNQVRTNPVKVHPSCVARQLGEADCDTDGETLAADLRANSAGLEAVLLDGALAQIDAS
;
A
#
# COMPACT_ATOMS: atom_id res chain seq x y z
N MET A 1 -25.35 48.55 -25.83
CA MET A 1 -25.15 48.35 -24.38
C MET A 1 -25.50 46.90 -24.11
N GLU A 2 -24.57 46.00 -24.45
CA GLU A 2 -24.70 44.58 -24.12
C GLU A 2 -24.36 44.44 -22.64
N THR A 3 -25.35 44.00 -21.86
CA THR A 3 -25.18 43.70 -20.44
C THR A 3 -24.38 42.43 -20.30
N ASP A 4 -23.15 42.60 -19.83
CA ASP A 4 -22.32 41.59 -19.21
C ASP A 4 -23.13 40.87 -18.12
N GLN A 5 -23.44 39.59 -18.33
CA GLN A 5 -24.01 38.74 -17.30
C GLN A 5 -22.84 38.06 -16.59
N PRO A 6 -22.65 38.26 -15.27
CA PRO A 6 -21.69 37.46 -14.53
C PRO A 6 -22.17 36.01 -14.60
N THR A 7 -21.33 35.14 -15.14
CA THR A 7 -21.51 33.70 -15.00
C THR A 7 -21.32 33.40 -13.53
N GLU A 8 -22.38 32.97 -12.86
CA GLU A 8 -22.27 32.43 -11.51
C GLU A 8 -21.42 31.16 -11.58
N GLU A 9 -20.11 31.32 -11.45
CA GLU A 9 -19.21 30.26 -11.06
C GLU A 9 -19.65 29.82 -9.67
N SER A 10 -20.49 28.79 -9.63
CA SER A 10 -20.84 28.11 -8.39
C SER A 10 -19.51 27.71 -7.73
N GLU A 11 -19.15 28.40 -6.65
CA GLU A 11 -17.97 28.08 -5.84
C GLU A 11 -18.03 26.58 -5.53
N LEU A 12 -17.10 25.82 -6.12
CA LEU A 12 -17.09 24.38 -5.94
C LEU A 12 -16.74 24.10 -4.48
N ALA A 13 -17.57 23.31 -3.80
CA ALA A 13 -17.32 22.94 -2.41
C ALA A 13 -15.93 22.26 -2.28
N PRO A 14 -15.18 22.50 -1.18
CA PRO A 14 -13.86 21.89 -0.97
C PRO A 14 -13.89 20.35 -1.05
N PHE A 15 -15.00 19.75 -0.63
CA PHE A 15 -15.23 18.32 -0.70
C PHE A 15 -16.57 18.01 -1.36
N VAL A 16 -16.65 16.85 -2.01
CA VAL A 16 -17.91 16.27 -2.49
C VAL A 16 -17.90 14.76 -2.28
N ILE A 17 -18.98 14.21 -1.71
CA ILE A 17 -19.19 12.77 -1.61
C ILE A 17 -20.36 12.40 -2.52
N GLU A 18 -20.09 11.65 -3.59
CA GLU A 18 -21.14 11.26 -4.54
C GLU A 18 -20.98 9.83 -5.02
N GLY A 19 -22.09 9.26 -5.51
CA GLY A 19 -22.03 8.07 -6.36
C GLY A 19 -21.38 8.43 -7.70
N ALA A 20 -20.41 7.64 -8.15
CA ALA A 20 -19.71 7.93 -9.39
C ALA A 20 -20.66 7.91 -10.60
N ARG A 21 -20.78 9.05 -11.31
CA ARG A 21 -21.75 9.17 -12.43
C ARG A 21 -21.41 8.33 -13.65
N SER A 22 -20.13 7.98 -13.78
CA SER A 22 -19.62 7.10 -14.83
C SER A 22 -18.34 6.47 -14.35
N SER A 23 -17.89 5.44 -15.05
CA SER A 23 -16.64 4.77 -14.72
C SER A 23 -15.38 5.49 -15.26
N ARG A 24 -15.48 6.75 -15.71
CA ARG A 24 -14.35 7.48 -16.31
C ARG A 24 -13.30 7.98 -15.31
N SER A 25 -13.65 8.12 -14.03
CA SER A 25 -12.71 8.56 -12.99
C SER A 25 -11.79 7.43 -12.54
N LYS A 26 -10.54 7.77 -12.22
CA LYS A 26 -9.56 6.88 -11.57
C LYS A 26 -9.27 7.38 -10.16
N CYS A 27 -9.27 6.46 -9.20
CA CYS A 27 -8.93 6.76 -7.82
C CYS A 27 -7.46 7.15 -7.72
N LYS A 28 -7.17 8.32 -7.15
CA LYS A 28 -5.79 8.81 -6.99
C LYS A 28 -4.98 8.06 -5.93
N THR A 29 -5.65 7.35 -5.01
CA THR A 29 -4.98 6.49 -4.01
C THR A 29 -4.52 5.16 -4.61
N CYS A 30 -5.44 4.38 -5.20
CA CYS A 30 -5.12 3.01 -5.65
C CYS A 30 -4.88 2.90 -7.16
N ARG A 31 -5.02 4.00 -7.92
CA ARG A 31 -4.87 4.10 -9.38
C ARG A 31 -5.83 3.24 -10.22
N ARG A 32 -6.82 2.59 -9.58
CA ARG A 32 -7.86 1.81 -10.25
C ARG A 32 -9.04 2.70 -10.68
N LYS A 33 -9.78 2.24 -11.67
CA LYS A 33 -11.04 2.83 -12.13
C LYS A 33 -12.05 2.85 -10.97
N ILE A 34 -12.87 3.90 -10.89
CA ILE A 34 -14.01 3.98 -9.98
C ILE A 34 -15.24 3.70 -10.81
N ASP A 35 -15.92 2.58 -10.56
CA ASP A 35 -17.08 2.18 -11.35
C ASP A 35 -18.30 3.04 -11.08
N LYS A 36 -19.26 3.02 -12.01
CA LYS A 36 -20.50 3.79 -11.89
C LYS A 36 -21.23 3.41 -10.59
N ASP A 37 -21.82 4.39 -9.93
CA ASP A 37 -22.60 4.27 -8.70
C ASP A 37 -21.77 3.90 -7.45
N VAL A 38 -20.45 3.66 -7.58
CA VAL A 38 -19.54 3.49 -6.44
C VAL A 38 -19.30 4.83 -5.75
N LEU A 39 -19.42 4.86 -4.42
CA LEU A 39 -19.13 6.04 -3.60
C LEU A 39 -17.68 6.51 -3.77
N ARG A 40 -17.54 7.81 -4.03
CA ARG A 40 -16.25 8.47 -4.18
C ARG A 40 -16.22 9.81 -3.45
N LEU A 41 -15.05 10.13 -2.92
CA LEU A 41 -14.70 11.44 -2.40
C LEU A 41 -14.00 12.24 -3.50
N GLY A 42 -14.47 13.45 -3.75
CA GLY A 42 -13.79 14.48 -4.53
C GLY A 42 -13.17 15.50 -3.59
N ILE A 43 -11.86 15.72 -3.71
CA ILE A 43 -11.14 16.79 -3.00
C ILE A 43 -10.84 17.88 -4.02
N LEU A 44 -11.26 19.11 -3.74
CA LEU A 44 -11.08 20.24 -4.64
C LEU A 44 -9.59 20.49 -4.85
N LEU A 45 -9.20 20.66 -6.11
CA LEU A 45 -7.88 21.06 -6.51
C LEU A 45 -8.01 22.22 -7.49
N GLU A 46 -7.40 23.34 -7.12
CA GLU A 46 -7.18 24.47 -8.01
C GLU A 46 -5.80 24.34 -8.62
N GLY A 47 -5.74 24.31 -9.95
CA GLY A 47 -4.50 24.18 -10.68
C GLY A 47 -4.42 25.18 -11.84
N PRO A 48 -3.25 25.29 -12.49
CA PRO A 48 -3.03 26.22 -13.60
C PRO A 48 -3.90 25.95 -14.85
N TYR A 49 -4.61 24.82 -14.88
CA TYR A 49 -5.49 24.39 -15.97
C TYR A 49 -6.98 24.41 -15.58
N GLY A 50 -7.31 25.05 -14.45
CA GLY A 50 -8.67 25.17 -13.92
C GLY A 50 -8.90 24.41 -12.63
N THR A 51 -10.12 24.55 -12.10
CA THR A 51 -10.55 23.95 -10.84
C THR A 51 -11.27 22.63 -11.09
N GLY A 52 -10.97 21.61 -10.28
CA GLY A 52 -11.67 20.32 -10.35
C GLY A 52 -11.38 19.39 -9.18
N TYR A 53 -12.07 18.25 -9.15
CA TYR A 53 -11.93 17.30 -8.04
C TYR A 53 -10.91 16.19 -8.33
N LEU A 54 -10.04 15.93 -7.36
CA LEU A 54 -9.30 14.69 -7.25
C LEU A 54 -10.21 13.60 -6.70
N TRP A 55 -10.50 12.59 -7.53
CA TRP A 55 -11.39 11.51 -7.15
C TRP A 55 -10.67 10.38 -6.43
N HIS A 56 -11.26 9.91 -5.33
CA HIS A 56 -10.84 8.75 -4.56
C HIS A 56 -12.05 7.83 -4.31
N HIS A 57 -11.87 6.51 -4.31
CA HIS A 57 -12.89 5.65 -3.69
C HIS A 57 -13.05 6.07 -2.24
N LEU A 58 -14.28 6.10 -1.72
CA LEU A 58 -14.52 6.49 -0.33
C LEU A 58 -13.72 5.61 0.65
N ASN A 59 -13.72 4.28 0.43
CA ASN A 59 -12.92 3.34 1.22
C ASN A 59 -11.40 3.55 1.08
N CYS A 60 -10.92 4.05 -0.07
CA CYS A 60 -9.50 4.34 -0.24
C CYS A 60 -9.11 5.64 0.47
N ALA A 61 -9.99 6.64 0.47
CA ALA A 61 -9.81 7.86 1.25
C ALA A 61 -9.82 7.51 2.74
N ALA A 62 -10.79 6.75 3.23
CA ALA A 62 -10.85 6.30 4.63
C ALA A 62 -9.55 5.64 5.11
N LYS A 63 -8.91 4.83 4.26
CA LYS A 63 -7.66 4.12 4.61
C LYS A 63 -6.40 4.99 4.59
N ARG A 64 -6.38 6.12 3.89
CA ARG A 64 -5.13 6.84 3.55
C ARG A 64 -5.20 8.36 3.72
N ARG A 65 -6.40 8.89 3.87
CA ARG A 65 -6.78 10.31 3.84
C ARG A 65 -8.00 10.51 4.74
N PHE A 66 -7.92 10.01 5.97
CA PHE A 66 -9.08 9.95 6.87
C PHE A 66 -9.51 11.34 7.34
N GLU A 67 -8.56 12.26 7.54
CA GLU A 67 -8.84 13.66 7.88
C GLU A 67 -9.73 14.33 6.82
N ASP A 68 -9.41 14.15 5.53
CA ASP A 68 -10.24 14.65 4.42
C ASP A 68 -11.66 14.03 4.43
N VAL A 69 -11.82 12.79 4.93
CA VAL A 69 -13.13 12.15 5.08
C VAL A 69 -13.89 12.76 6.26
N GLU A 70 -13.22 13.01 7.39
CA GLU A 70 -13.83 13.64 8.57
C GLU A 70 -14.36 15.03 8.24
N GLU A 71 -13.56 15.86 7.54
CA GLU A 71 -13.96 17.18 7.09
C GLU A 71 -15.15 17.11 6.11
N ALA A 72 -15.10 16.17 5.15
CA ALA A 72 -16.20 15.98 4.20
C ALA A 72 -17.50 15.52 4.88
N PHE A 73 -17.42 14.71 5.94
CA PHE A 73 -18.59 14.31 6.73
C PHE A 73 -19.11 15.44 7.60
N ALA A 74 -18.23 16.22 8.24
CA ALA A 74 -18.60 17.38 9.05
C ALA A 74 -19.30 18.46 8.22
N ALA A 75 -18.89 18.64 6.96
CA ALA A 75 -19.50 19.56 6.00
C ALA A 75 -20.74 18.98 5.28
N GLU A 76 -21.14 17.74 5.59
CA GLU A 76 -22.20 17.02 4.88
C GLU A 76 -22.03 17.11 3.35
N ALA A 77 -20.82 16.82 2.86
CA ALA A 77 -20.40 17.06 1.48
C ALA A 77 -21.19 16.29 0.41
N TRP A 78 -22.13 15.42 0.81
CA TRP A 78 -23.12 14.81 -0.08
C TRP A 78 -24.25 15.77 -0.48
N ASN A 79 -24.51 16.85 0.28
CA ASN A 79 -25.51 17.85 -0.07
C ASN A 79 -25.09 18.69 -1.28
N ALA A 80 -23.77 18.87 -1.48
CA ALA A 80 -23.19 19.51 -2.66
C ALA A 80 -23.04 18.55 -3.86
N ALA A 81 -23.39 17.26 -3.70
CA ALA A 81 -23.26 16.27 -4.76
C ALA A 81 -24.34 16.46 -5.82
N LYS A 82 -23.95 16.36 -7.10
CA LYS A 82 -24.97 16.31 -8.18
C LYS A 82 -25.68 14.95 -8.25
N VAL A 83 -25.09 13.91 -7.63
CA VAL A 83 -25.75 12.62 -7.39
C VAL A 83 -25.64 12.32 -5.89
N VAL A 84 -26.65 12.74 -5.14
CA VAL A 84 -26.76 12.48 -3.71
C VAL A 84 -26.80 10.96 -3.50
N PRO A 85 -25.86 10.39 -2.74
CA PRO A 85 -25.90 8.97 -2.43
C PRO A 85 -27.08 8.62 -1.54
N LYS A 86 -27.69 7.45 -1.78
CA LYS A 86 -28.81 6.95 -0.97
C LYS A 86 -28.36 6.39 0.38
N ASP A 87 -27.16 5.83 0.40
CA ASP A 87 -26.59 5.16 1.55
C ASP A 87 -25.11 5.59 1.65
N ILE A 88 -24.74 6.15 2.78
CA ILE A 88 -23.38 6.58 3.08
C ILE A 88 -22.98 5.84 4.36
N PRO A 89 -21.93 5.01 4.30
CA PRO A 89 -21.44 4.31 5.48
C PRO A 89 -21.15 5.31 6.61
N PRO A 90 -21.52 5.00 7.86
CA PRO A 90 -21.24 5.89 8.98
C PRO A 90 -19.73 6.06 9.15
N LEU A 91 -19.31 7.24 9.63
CA LEU A 91 -17.89 7.58 9.81
C LEU A 91 -17.16 6.55 10.70
N ALA A 92 -17.87 5.96 11.67
CA ALA A 92 -17.34 4.90 12.53
C ALA A 92 -16.92 3.64 11.75
N GLU A 93 -17.65 3.25 10.71
CA GLU A 93 -17.27 2.12 9.84
C GLU A 93 -16.05 2.45 8.98
N LEU A 94 -15.98 3.67 8.45
CA LEU A 94 -14.80 4.14 7.73
C LEU A 94 -13.57 4.22 8.66
N GLY A 95 -13.77 4.56 9.92
CA GLY A 95 -12.73 4.57 10.96
C GLY A 95 -12.11 3.18 11.18
N LYS A 96 -12.93 2.13 11.21
CA LYS A 96 -12.44 0.74 11.27
C LYS A 96 -11.55 0.40 10.08
N LEU A 97 -11.88 0.88 8.87
CA LEU A 97 -11.03 0.66 7.69
C LEU A 97 -9.64 1.31 7.84
N ARG A 98 -9.55 2.48 8.47
CA ARG A 98 -8.27 3.14 8.80
C ARG A 98 -7.49 2.30 9.81
N GLU A 99 -8.12 1.90 10.90
CA GLU A 99 -7.49 1.10 11.96
C GLU A 99 -6.96 -0.23 11.43
N GLU A 100 -7.78 -0.96 10.65
CA GLU A 100 -7.35 -2.19 9.98
C GLU A 100 -6.17 -1.96 9.02
N ALA A 101 -6.15 -0.83 8.31
CA ALA A 101 -5.07 -0.51 7.38
C ALA A 101 -3.76 -0.20 8.12
N GLU A 102 -3.83 0.55 9.22
CA GLU A 102 -2.68 0.84 10.07
C GLU A 102 -2.17 -0.42 10.79
N GLN A 103 -3.07 -1.29 11.26
CA GLN A 103 -2.69 -2.56 11.86
C GLN A 103 -1.97 -3.45 10.83
N LYS A 104 -2.52 -3.61 9.62
CA LYS A 104 -1.86 -4.34 8.53
C LYS A 104 -0.51 -3.74 8.13
N LYS A 105 -0.36 -2.42 8.24
CA LYS A 105 0.91 -1.74 7.98
C LYS A 105 1.95 -2.04 9.06
N LYS A 106 1.55 -2.08 10.34
CA LYS A 106 2.41 -2.47 11.47
C LYS A 106 2.81 -3.94 11.43
N GLU A 107 1.90 -4.81 10.98
CA GLU A 107 2.15 -6.26 10.85
C GLU A 107 2.95 -6.63 9.59
N ARG A 108 3.07 -5.71 8.62
CA ARG A 108 3.83 -5.96 7.39
C ARG A 108 5.32 -6.05 7.73
N LYS A 109 5.88 -7.23 7.46
CA LYS A 109 7.33 -7.48 7.56
C LYS A 109 8.10 -6.58 6.60
N GLU A 110 9.21 -6.04 7.09
CA GLU A 110 10.16 -5.25 6.33
C GLU A 110 11.24 -6.16 5.73
N ILE A 111 11.64 -5.87 4.50
CA ILE A 111 12.69 -6.64 3.82
C ILE A 111 14.04 -6.00 4.21
N PRO A 112 15.06 -6.79 4.55
CA PRO A 112 15.07 -8.25 4.66
C PRO A 112 14.53 -8.74 6.02
N TRP A 113 13.96 -9.96 6.07
CA TRP A 113 13.59 -10.63 7.32
C TRP A 113 13.83 -12.14 7.27
N ALA A 114 14.05 -12.76 8.41
CA ALA A 114 14.12 -14.21 8.59
C ALA A 114 12.87 -14.73 9.31
N GLU A 115 12.49 -15.97 9.00
CA GLU A 115 11.38 -16.66 9.67
C GLU A 115 11.56 -18.16 9.65
N VAL A 116 10.89 -18.85 10.57
CA VAL A 116 10.71 -20.30 10.48
C VAL A 116 9.79 -20.60 9.29
N SER A 117 10.21 -21.53 8.44
CA SER A 117 9.40 -21.98 7.32
C SER A 117 8.15 -22.70 7.84
N PRO A 118 6.94 -22.15 7.59
CA PRO A 118 5.70 -22.72 8.11
C PRO A 118 5.27 -24.00 7.37
N SER A 119 5.94 -24.33 6.26
CA SER A 119 5.66 -25.54 5.49
C SER A 119 6.86 -25.90 4.61
N GLY A 120 7.01 -27.17 4.25
CA GLY A 120 8.06 -27.65 3.33
C GLY A 120 7.83 -27.37 1.84
N ARG A 121 6.86 -26.51 1.47
CA ARG A 121 6.43 -26.32 0.07
C ARG A 121 7.24 -25.27 -0.70
N SER A 122 7.97 -24.40 0.01
CA SER A 122 8.79 -23.37 -0.63
C SER A 122 10.12 -23.93 -1.12
N LYS A 123 10.63 -23.38 -2.23
CA LYS A 123 11.97 -23.64 -2.73
C LYS A 123 12.85 -22.41 -2.54
N CYS A 124 14.13 -22.60 -2.30
CA CYS A 124 15.10 -21.52 -2.33
C CYS A 124 15.25 -21.03 -3.77
N VAL A 125 15.16 -19.71 -3.98
CA VAL A 125 15.28 -19.13 -5.32
C VAL A 125 16.68 -19.31 -5.92
N THR A 126 17.70 -19.43 -5.07
CA THR A 126 19.12 -19.44 -5.44
C THR A 126 19.60 -20.84 -5.84
N CYS A 127 19.27 -21.89 -5.08
CA CYS A 127 19.68 -23.27 -5.39
C CYS A 127 18.54 -24.13 -5.98
N GLY A 128 17.28 -23.70 -5.89
CA GLY A 128 16.11 -24.45 -6.36
C GLY A 128 15.66 -25.60 -5.45
N GLU A 129 16.40 -25.91 -4.39
CA GLU A 129 16.08 -26.98 -3.45
C GLU A 129 14.93 -26.58 -2.50
N ALA A 130 14.25 -27.60 -1.98
CA ALA A 130 13.18 -27.39 -1.00
C ALA A 130 13.73 -26.78 0.31
N ILE A 131 12.95 -25.88 0.89
CA ILE A 131 13.19 -25.35 2.24
C ILE A 131 12.34 -26.17 3.20
N ALA A 132 13.00 -26.88 4.11
CA ALA A 132 12.32 -27.78 5.05
C ALA A 132 11.35 -27.01 5.97
N GLU A 133 10.24 -27.65 6.34
CA GLU A 133 9.36 -27.15 7.40
C GLU A 133 10.13 -27.03 8.72
N GLY A 134 9.87 -25.97 9.49
CA GLY A 134 10.57 -25.74 10.76
C GLY A 134 12.00 -25.20 10.61
N SER A 135 12.59 -25.22 9.41
CA SER A 135 13.90 -24.60 9.15
C SER A 135 13.80 -23.08 9.00
N VAL A 136 14.85 -22.34 9.36
CA VAL A 136 14.92 -20.90 9.13
C VAL A 136 15.14 -20.63 7.64
N ARG A 137 14.37 -19.69 7.08
CA ARG A 137 14.58 -19.12 5.76
C ARG A 137 14.72 -17.61 5.85
N VAL A 138 15.52 -17.04 4.94
CA VAL A 138 15.73 -15.59 4.83
C VAL A 138 14.96 -15.08 3.62
N ASN A 139 14.29 -13.95 3.77
CA ASN A 139 13.59 -13.25 2.70
C ASN A 139 14.39 -12.00 2.34
N LEU A 140 15.02 -12.03 1.18
CA LEU A 140 15.80 -10.92 0.63
C LEU A 140 14.99 -10.16 -0.41
N GLY A 141 15.32 -8.90 -0.64
CA GLY A 141 14.72 -8.06 -1.65
C GLY A 141 15.25 -8.39 -3.02
N ARG A 142 14.35 -8.62 -3.97
CA ARG A 142 14.65 -8.71 -5.39
C ARG A 142 13.89 -7.63 -6.15
N LEU A 143 14.57 -6.89 -7.00
CA LEU A 143 13.97 -5.98 -7.97
C LEU A 143 13.20 -6.77 -9.02
N VAL A 144 11.92 -6.45 -9.19
CA VAL A 144 11.05 -7.03 -10.21
C VAL A 144 10.42 -5.91 -11.01
N GLU A 145 10.58 -6.00 -12.33
CA GLU A 145 9.98 -5.08 -13.29
C GLU A 145 8.56 -5.53 -13.66
N PHE A 146 7.60 -4.61 -13.52
CA PHE A 146 6.21 -4.78 -13.93
C PHE A 146 5.84 -3.69 -14.93
N GLY A 147 6.16 -3.91 -16.20
CA GLY A 147 5.96 -2.92 -17.26
C GLY A 147 6.88 -1.71 -17.04
N ASN A 148 6.32 -0.56 -16.67
CA ASN A 148 7.07 0.67 -16.41
C ASN A 148 7.37 0.91 -14.92
N GLN A 149 7.10 -0.06 -14.05
CA GLN A 149 7.29 0.09 -12.61
C GLN A 149 8.27 -0.97 -12.09
N VAL A 150 9.27 -0.53 -11.34
CA VAL A 150 10.17 -1.41 -10.58
C VAL A 150 9.67 -1.52 -9.15
N ARG A 151 9.66 -2.73 -8.58
CA ARG A 151 9.30 -2.98 -7.18
C ARG A 151 10.21 -4.02 -6.55
N THR A 152 10.46 -3.86 -5.27
CA THR A 152 11.16 -4.85 -4.45
C THR A 152 10.18 -5.90 -3.94
N ASN A 153 10.41 -7.16 -4.30
CA ASN A 153 9.66 -8.31 -3.81
C ASN A 153 10.55 -9.23 -2.97
N PRO A 154 10.03 -9.86 -1.91
CA PRO A 154 10.80 -10.78 -1.11
C PRO A 154 11.00 -12.11 -1.86
N VAL A 155 12.23 -12.60 -1.88
CA VAL A 155 12.61 -13.94 -2.35
C VAL A 155 13.17 -14.78 -1.21
N LYS A 156 12.78 -16.05 -1.19
CA LYS A 156 13.11 -16.98 -0.09
C LYS A 156 14.41 -17.70 -0.40
N VAL A 157 15.34 -17.69 0.55
CA VAL A 157 16.63 -18.39 0.45
C VAL A 157 16.95 -19.14 1.73
N HIS A 158 17.73 -20.22 1.60
CA HIS A 158 18.39 -20.81 2.77
C HIS A 158 19.41 -19.83 3.34
N PRO A 159 19.71 -19.87 4.65
CA PRO A 159 20.76 -19.06 5.25
C PRO A 159 22.10 -19.20 4.50
N SER A 160 22.51 -20.43 4.15
CA SER A 160 23.74 -20.69 3.39
C SER A 160 23.74 -20.20 1.93
N CYS A 161 22.57 -19.83 1.39
CA CYS A 161 22.45 -19.33 0.01
C CYS A 161 22.39 -17.80 -0.05
N VAL A 162 22.38 -17.11 1.09
CA VAL A 162 22.27 -15.64 1.17
C VAL A 162 23.41 -14.94 0.45
N ALA A 163 24.66 -15.34 0.71
CA ALA A 163 25.84 -14.70 0.11
C ALA A 163 25.78 -14.71 -1.44
N ARG A 164 25.34 -15.82 -2.02
CA ARG A 164 25.15 -15.95 -3.47
C ARG A 164 24.01 -15.06 -3.97
N GLN A 165 22.89 -15.02 -3.25
CA GLN A 165 21.75 -14.18 -3.64
C GLN A 165 22.05 -12.68 -3.55
N LEU A 166 22.85 -12.24 -2.58
CA LEU A 166 23.30 -10.84 -2.47
C LEU A 166 24.17 -10.41 -3.66
N GLY A 167 24.88 -11.35 -4.28
CA GLY A 167 25.70 -11.09 -5.47
C GLY A 167 24.91 -11.02 -6.78
N GLU A 168 23.61 -11.30 -6.77
CA GLU A 168 22.77 -11.21 -7.98
C GLU A 168 22.49 -9.75 -8.33
N ALA A 169 22.54 -9.43 -9.62
CA ALA A 169 22.31 -8.07 -10.12
C ALA A 169 20.90 -7.54 -9.84
N ASP A 170 19.94 -8.42 -9.59
CA ASP A 170 18.56 -8.08 -9.25
C ASP A 170 18.30 -8.04 -7.72
N CYS A 171 19.32 -8.19 -6.89
CA CYS A 171 19.20 -8.06 -5.44
C CYS A 171 19.07 -6.59 -5.03
N ASP A 172 18.06 -6.29 -4.22
CA ASP A 172 17.80 -4.96 -3.64
C ASP A 172 18.14 -4.90 -2.14
N THR A 173 18.55 -6.02 -1.55
CA THR A 173 18.99 -6.05 -0.15
C THR A 173 20.46 -5.66 -0.06
N ASP A 174 20.75 -4.70 0.81
CA ASP A 174 22.11 -4.34 1.18
C ASP A 174 22.74 -5.43 2.06
N GLY A 175 23.88 -5.93 1.61
CA GLY A 175 24.65 -6.96 2.32
C GLY A 175 25.38 -6.44 3.55
N GLU A 176 25.74 -5.14 3.58
CA GLU A 176 26.53 -4.55 4.68
C GLU A 176 25.71 -4.43 5.96
N THR A 177 24.43 -4.12 5.82
CA THR A 177 23.47 -3.90 6.93
C THR A 177 22.63 -5.13 7.24
N LEU A 178 22.75 -6.21 6.47
CA LEU A 178 21.89 -7.40 6.53
C LEU A 178 21.71 -7.95 7.96
N ALA A 179 22.80 -8.13 8.72
CA ALA A 179 22.72 -8.71 10.05
C ALA A 179 21.98 -7.83 11.07
N ALA A 180 22.06 -6.50 10.92
CA ALA A 180 21.31 -5.55 11.74
C ALA A 180 19.83 -5.55 11.35
N ASP A 181 19.56 -5.51 10.04
CA ASP A 181 18.19 -5.51 9.50
C ASP A 181 17.44 -6.79 9.84
N LEU A 182 18.09 -7.96 9.73
CA LEU A 182 17.46 -9.22 10.12
C LEU A 182 17.09 -9.23 11.61
N ARG A 183 17.90 -8.64 12.49
CA ARG A 183 17.56 -8.53 13.91
C ARG A 183 16.39 -7.57 14.15
N ALA A 184 16.30 -6.49 13.38
CA ALA A 184 15.20 -5.53 13.49
C ALA A 184 13.87 -6.07 12.92
N ASN A 185 13.93 -6.78 11.80
CA ASN A 185 12.77 -7.06 10.95
C ASN A 185 12.18 -8.47 11.15
N SER A 186 12.90 -9.38 11.81
CA SER A 186 12.50 -10.79 12.00
C SER A 186 11.58 -10.99 13.20
N ALA A 187 10.57 -10.13 13.35
CA ALA A 187 9.61 -10.22 14.44
C ALA A 187 8.96 -11.62 14.52
N GLY A 188 9.02 -12.22 15.71
CA GLY A 188 8.47 -13.56 15.99
C GLY A 188 9.44 -14.73 15.76
N LEU A 189 10.69 -14.48 15.36
CA LEU A 189 11.75 -15.50 15.32
C LEU A 189 12.55 -15.50 16.62
N GLU A 190 12.79 -16.68 17.20
CA GLU A 190 13.64 -16.81 18.39
C GLU A 190 15.08 -16.37 18.10
N ALA A 191 15.70 -15.64 19.04
CA ALA A 191 17.06 -15.12 18.87
C ALA A 191 18.08 -16.23 18.56
N VAL A 192 17.96 -17.40 19.22
CA VAL A 192 18.85 -18.55 19.00
C VAL A 192 18.77 -19.06 17.55
N LEU A 193 17.56 -19.11 16.98
CA LEU A 193 17.37 -19.53 15.59
C LEU A 193 17.92 -18.49 14.61
N LEU A 194 17.74 -17.20 14.92
CA LEU A 194 18.29 -16.12 14.11
C LEU A 194 19.81 -16.11 14.12
N ASP A 195 20.43 -16.22 15.29
CA ASP A 195 21.89 -16.26 15.41
C ASP A 195 22.48 -17.50 14.71
N GLY A 196 21.79 -18.65 14.80
CA GLY A 196 22.16 -19.85 14.04
C GLY A 196 22.05 -19.69 12.52
N ALA A 197 21.11 -18.88 12.03
CA ALA A 197 21.02 -18.53 10.62
C ALA A 197 22.11 -17.55 10.20
N LEU A 198 22.41 -16.53 11.01
CA LEU A 198 23.51 -15.60 10.76
C LEU A 198 24.85 -16.32 10.69
N ALA A 199 25.12 -17.26 11.61
CA ALA A 199 26.32 -18.07 11.57
C ALA A 199 26.46 -18.92 10.28
N GLN A 200 25.34 -19.40 9.71
CA GLN A 200 25.35 -20.09 8.42
C GLN A 200 25.61 -19.14 7.25
N ILE A 201 25.11 -17.91 7.32
CA ILE A 201 25.35 -16.86 6.31
C ILE A 201 26.85 -16.52 6.29
N ASP A 202 27.45 -16.30 7.46
CA ASP A 202 28.87 -15.94 7.60
C ASP A 202 29.84 -17.06 7.19
N ALA A 203 29.38 -18.31 7.22
CA ALA A 203 30.17 -19.49 6.88
C ALA A 203 30.13 -19.87 5.38
N SER A 204 29.36 -19.16 4.55
CA SER A 204 29.05 -19.54 3.16
C SER A 204 29.76 -18.72 2.09
#